data_AF-A0A2V5QEW9-F1
#
_entry.id   AF-A0A2V5QEW9-F1
#
_cell.length_a   1.000
_cell.length_b   1.000
_cell.length_c   1.000
_cell.angle_alpha   90.00
_cell.angle_beta   90.00
_cell.angle_gamma   90.00
#
_symmetry.space_group_name_H-M   'P 1'
#
loop_
_entity.id
_entity.type
_entity.pdbx_description
1 polymer ?
#
loop_
_entity_poly.entity_id
_entity_poly.type
_entity_poly.pdbx_seq_one_letter_code
_entity_poly.pdbx_strand_id
1 'polypeptide(L)'
;MTKYTHDEVNKMLRRAFGGSSGNSLIKLTVKTSKYHERPISAHYRERKVDSALTCHECSVRFQVDGIFGFCPKCKAQQIRVYDANLAIIRREVEHRSNTQRSLRHAYAELVSTFELLCKRRAKKVTTDNGQFQSLEATRQFFQDHSGVDVFSELSDSESMHLRRVFQKRHLYTHGTEVIDERYIKHVREDAHLLGKAPTPSLSEFEAAADALRKVIDRIVLRTQ
;
A
#
# COMPACT_ATOMS: atom_id res chain seq x y z
N MET A 1 24.74 9.41 -13.57
CA MET A 1 25.32 9.30 -14.93
C MET A 1 26.83 9.31 -14.79
N THR A 2 27.49 8.24 -15.20
CA THR A 2 28.95 8.10 -15.08
C THR A 2 29.64 8.90 -16.17
N LYS A 3 30.91 9.26 -15.96
CA LYS A 3 31.75 9.95 -16.97
C LYS A 3 31.73 9.22 -18.32
N TYR A 4 31.85 7.90 -18.28
CA TYR A 4 31.79 7.05 -19.46
C TYR A 4 30.48 7.21 -20.25
N THR A 5 29.32 7.15 -19.57
CA THR A 5 28.02 7.36 -20.23
C THR A 5 27.86 8.77 -20.80
N HIS A 6 28.38 9.79 -20.12
CA HIS A 6 28.34 11.17 -20.60
C HIS A 6 29.18 11.36 -21.88
N ASP A 7 30.38 10.79 -21.90
CA ASP A 7 31.31 10.94 -23.01
C ASP A 7 30.82 10.19 -24.25
N GLU A 8 30.19 9.02 -24.08
CA GLU A 8 29.67 8.25 -25.20
C GLU A 8 28.41 8.87 -25.82
N VAL A 9 27.55 9.51 -25.00
CA VAL A 9 26.43 10.32 -25.50
C VAL A 9 26.94 11.54 -26.29
N ASN A 10 27.96 12.25 -25.78
CA ASN A 10 28.55 13.39 -26.50
C ASN A 10 29.18 12.97 -27.83
N LYS A 11 29.83 11.80 -27.87
CA LYS A 11 30.42 11.23 -29.09
C LYS A 11 29.34 10.83 -30.10
N MET A 12 28.23 10.24 -29.65
CA MET A 12 27.08 9.94 -30.50
C MET A 12 26.46 11.22 -31.08
N LEU A 13 26.26 12.26 -30.27
CA LEU A 13 25.73 13.55 -30.74
C LEU A 13 26.65 14.24 -31.75
N ARG A 14 27.97 14.21 -31.52
CA ARG A 14 28.94 14.74 -32.50
C ARG A 14 28.95 13.95 -33.80
N ARG A 15 28.72 12.64 -33.76
CA ARG A 15 28.61 11.81 -34.98
C ARG A 15 27.31 12.08 -35.74
N ALA A 16 26.20 12.22 -35.02
CA ALA A 16 24.88 12.44 -35.62
C ALA A 16 24.74 13.84 -36.24
N PHE A 17 25.37 14.86 -35.65
CA PHE A 17 25.18 16.27 -36.05
C PHE A 17 26.46 16.99 -36.51
N GLY A 18 27.64 16.36 -36.38
CA GLY A 18 28.93 16.95 -36.78
C GLY A 18 29.36 16.61 -38.21
N GLY A 19 28.65 15.72 -38.89
CA GLY A 19 28.89 15.37 -40.30
C GLY A 19 27.81 15.93 -41.21
N SER A 20 27.90 17.21 -41.58
CA SER A 20 27.14 17.76 -42.70
C SER A 20 28.12 18.13 -43.81
N SER A 21 28.39 17.17 -44.69
CA SER A 21 29.10 17.37 -45.95
C SER A 21 28.07 17.22 -47.08
N GLY A 22 27.68 18.35 -47.66
CA GLY A 22 26.93 18.42 -48.93
C GLY A 22 25.50 18.96 -48.81
N ASN A 23 25.32 20.25 -49.09
CA ASN A 23 24.05 20.93 -49.39
C ASN A 23 22.89 20.81 -48.40
N SER A 24 23.02 21.33 -47.17
CA SER A 24 21.83 21.63 -46.35
C SER A 24 21.81 23.10 -45.91
N LEU A 25 20.66 23.75 -46.09
CA LEU A 25 20.38 25.16 -45.77
C LEU A 25 20.31 25.46 -44.26
N ILE A 26 20.55 24.48 -43.38
CA ILE A 26 20.42 24.63 -41.92
C ILE A 26 21.65 24.04 -41.22
N LYS A 27 22.47 24.91 -40.62
CA LYS A 27 23.67 24.52 -39.88
C LYS A 27 23.35 24.35 -38.39
N LEU A 28 23.13 23.11 -37.95
CA LEU A 28 22.94 22.81 -36.53
C LEU A 28 24.30 22.65 -35.84
N THR A 29 24.61 23.50 -34.86
CA THR A 29 25.85 23.41 -34.07
C THR A 29 25.56 22.90 -32.67
N VAL A 30 26.02 21.68 -32.36
CA VAL A 30 25.82 21.07 -31.04
C VAL A 30 26.95 21.49 -30.10
N LYS A 31 26.61 22.22 -29.03
CA LYS A 31 27.53 22.53 -27.93
C LYS A 31 27.47 21.43 -26.88
N THR A 32 28.57 20.68 -26.71
CA THR A 32 28.68 19.64 -25.67
C THR A 32 29.11 20.27 -24.34
N SER A 33 28.43 19.93 -23.24
CA SER A 33 28.79 20.36 -21.90
C SER A 33 29.97 19.57 -21.32
N LYS A 34 30.66 20.15 -20.32
CA LYS A 34 31.70 19.47 -19.55
C LYS A 34 31.06 18.55 -18.52
N TYR A 35 31.64 17.36 -18.33
CA TYR A 35 31.21 16.44 -17.27
C TYR A 35 31.56 17.04 -15.90
N HIS A 36 30.58 17.07 -15.01
CA HIS A 36 30.78 17.41 -13.60
C HIS A 36 30.43 16.20 -12.75
N GLU A 37 31.41 15.69 -12.01
CA GLU A 37 31.18 14.65 -11.02
C GLU A 37 30.25 15.20 -9.95
N ARG A 38 29.09 14.55 -9.80
CA ARG A 38 28.21 14.79 -8.65
C ARG A 38 28.66 13.83 -7.56
N PRO A 39 29.29 14.31 -6.48
CA PRO A 39 29.60 13.44 -5.36
C PRO A 39 28.29 12.87 -4.82
N ILE A 40 28.11 11.57 -4.94
CA ILE A 40 27.00 10.87 -4.28
C ILE A 40 27.43 10.72 -2.84
N SER A 41 27.01 11.65 -2.00
CA SER A 41 27.15 11.49 -0.56
C SER A 41 26.19 10.39 -0.12
N ALA A 42 26.73 9.29 0.41
CA ALA A 42 25.92 8.21 0.98
C ALA A 42 25.29 8.71 2.29
N HIS A 43 24.20 9.46 2.19
CA HIS A 43 23.36 9.82 3.33
C HIS A 43 22.45 8.65 3.72
N TYR A 44 23.04 7.45 3.86
CA TYR A 44 22.35 6.30 4.38
C TYR A 44 22.48 6.30 5.90
N ARG A 45 21.34 6.46 6.59
CA ARG A 45 21.23 6.19 8.01
C ARG A 45 20.26 5.03 8.17
N GLU A 46 20.76 3.91 8.69
CA GLU A 46 19.89 2.84 9.16
C GLU A 46 18.93 3.42 10.19
N ARG A 47 17.62 3.29 9.92
CA ARG A 47 16.60 3.62 10.90
C ARG A 47 16.65 2.54 11.97
N LYS A 48 16.57 2.95 13.24
CA LYS A 48 16.34 1.99 14.32
C LYS A 48 14.95 1.39 14.15
N VAL A 49 14.91 0.10 13.86
CA VAL A 49 13.68 -0.67 13.70
C VAL A 49 13.29 -1.25 15.07
N ASP A 50 12.33 -0.61 15.73
CA ASP A 50 11.97 -0.90 17.12
C ASP A 50 11.04 -2.12 17.29
N SER A 51 10.62 -2.77 16.22
CA SER A 51 9.59 -3.82 16.26
C SER A 51 10.21 -5.22 16.26
N ALA A 52 10.77 -5.67 17.38
CA ALA A 52 11.20 -7.06 17.54
C ALA A 52 9.98 -7.96 17.80
N LEU A 53 9.71 -8.90 16.89
CA LEU A 53 8.60 -9.84 16.97
C LEU A 53 9.11 -11.25 17.24
N THR A 54 8.35 -12.01 18.02
CA THR A 54 8.61 -13.44 18.27
C THR A 54 7.50 -14.27 17.66
N CYS A 55 7.85 -15.23 16.81
CA CYS A 55 6.87 -16.14 16.22
C CYS A 55 6.34 -17.12 17.28
N HIS A 56 5.01 -17.30 17.35
CA HIS A 56 4.40 -18.23 18.30
C HIS A 56 4.52 -19.70 17.92
N GLU A 57 4.64 -20.02 16.61
CA GLU A 57 4.78 -21.39 16.14
C GLU A 57 6.22 -21.92 16.21
N CYS A 58 7.22 -21.09 15.87
CA CYS A 58 8.60 -21.55 15.77
C CYS A 58 9.60 -20.78 16.66
N SER A 59 9.11 -19.88 17.51
CA SER A 59 9.89 -19.08 18.46
C SER A 59 11.01 -18.22 17.88
N VAL A 60 11.06 -18.06 16.55
CA VAL A 60 12.08 -17.20 15.92
C VAL A 60 11.81 -15.73 16.24
N ARG A 61 12.85 -15.01 16.64
CA ARG A 61 12.83 -13.55 16.79
C ARG A 61 13.26 -12.91 15.48
N PHE A 62 12.50 -11.92 15.03
CA PHE A 62 12.81 -11.18 13.81
C PHE A 62 12.38 -9.73 13.97
N GLN A 63 13.07 -8.84 13.24
CA GLN A 63 12.70 -7.44 13.13
C GLN A 63 12.04 -7.20 11.78
N VAL A 64 11.09 -6.28 11.76
CA VAL A 64 10.36 -5.91 10.56
C VAL A 64 10.48 -4.41 10.37
N ASP A 65 11.03 -4.02 9.23
CA ASP A 65 10.92 -2.65 8.71
C ASP A 65 9.76 -2.60 7.72
N GLY A 66 8.70 -1.85 8.05
CA GLY A 66 7.48 -1.76 7.26
C GLY A 66 6.43 -2.84 7.55
N ILE A 67 5.60 -3.15 6.55
CA ILE A 67 4.49 -4.10 6.69
C ILE A 67 4.93 -5.51 6.34
N PHE A 68 4.63 -6.44 7.23
CA PHE A 68 4.98 -7.85 7.06
C PHE A 68 3.75 -8.71 7.32
N GLY A 69 3.79 -10.03 7.07
CA GLY A 69 2.56 -10.83 7.25
C GLY A 69 2.75 -12.28 7.62
N PHE A 70 3.99 -12.72 7.85
CA PHE A 70 4.31 -14.12 8.01
C PHE A 70 5.68 -14.28 8.67
N CYS A 71 5.86 -15.27 9.54
CA CYS A 71 7.19 -15.57 10.07
C CYS A 71 8.21 -15.84 8.94
N PRO A 72 9.41 -15.24 8.93
CA PRO A 72 10.38 -15.46 7.85
C PRO A 72 10.84 -16.92 7.78
N LYS A 73 10.87 -17.61 8.92
CA LYS A 73 11.27 -19.02 9.09
C LYS A 73 10.14 -19.99 8.71
N CYS A 74 9.10 -20.10 9.53
CA CYS A 74 8.06 -21.13 9.35
C CYS A 74 6.86 -20.67 8.50
N LYS A 75 6.84 -19.42 8.04
CA LYS A 75 5.73 -18.82 7.27
C LYS A 75 4.38 -18.77 8.00
N ALA A 76 4.35 -19.13 9.29
CA ALA A 76 3.21 -18.96 10.19
C ALA A 76 2.63 -17.55 10.11
N GLN A 77 1.31 -17.44 10.06
CA GLN A 77 0.64 -16.16 10.18
C GLN A 77 0.76 -15.68 11.62
N GLN A 78 1.33 -14.50 11.79
CA GLN A 78 1.36 -13.89 13.10
C GLN A 78 0.31 -12.79 13.08
N ILE A 79 -0.80 -13.00 13.76
CA ILE A 79 -1.77 -11.93 14.06
C ILE A 79 -1.04 -10.72 14.68
N ARG A 80 -0.02 -10.96 15.51
CA ARG A 80 0.83 -9.90 16.10
C ARG A 80 1.63 -9.12 15.07
N VAL A 81 1.86 -9.67 13.87
CA VAL A 81 2.45 -8.90 12.77
C VAL A 81 1.44 -7.89 12.24
N TYR A 82 0.14 -8.19 12.22
CA TYR A 82 -0.89 -7.19 11.91
C TYR A 82 -0.87 -6.06 12.94
N ASP A 83 -0.83 -6.38 14.24
CA ASP A 83 -0.73 -5.39 15.32
C ASP A 83 0.56 -4.54 15.21
N ALA A 84 1.68 -5.18 14.86
CA ALA A 84 2.95 -4.49 14.65
C ALA A 84 2.92 -3.58 13.41
N ASN A 85 2.29 -4.01 12.32
CA ASN A 85 2.11 -3.19 11.13
C ASN A 85 1.23 -1.98 11.45
N LEU A 86 0.15 -2.16 12.21
CA LEU A 86 -0.69 -1.05 12.66
C LEU A 86 0.10 -0.07 13.53
N ALA A 87 0.93 -0.57 14.45
CA ALA A 87 1.79 0.27 15.29
C ALA A 87 2.87 1.03 14.47
N ILE A 88 3.35 0.46 13.36
CA ILE A 88 4.25 1.14 12.43
C ILE A 88 3.48 2.22 11.67
N ILE A 89 2.32 1.89 11.11
CA ILE A 89 1.48 2.86 10.37
C ILE A 89 1.10 4.04 11.27
N ARG A 90 0.72 3.79 12.53
CA ARG A 90 0.43 4.84 13.53
C ARG A 90 1.60 5.80 13.71
N ARG A 91 2.79 5.26 13.99
CA ARG A 91 4.03 6.06 14.15
C ARG A 91 4.38 6.84 12.88
N GLU A 92 4.16 6.26 11.71
CA GLU A 92 4.40 6.96 10.44
C GLU A 92 3.45 8.15 10.22
N VAL A 93 2.19 8.03 10.64
CA VAL A 93 1.22 9.13 10.56
C VAL A 93 1.56 10.26 11.54
N GLU A 94 1.99 9.93 12.75
CA GLU A 94 2.34 10.90 13.79
C GLU A 94 3.59 11.72 13.46
N HIS A 95 4.61 11.11 12.86
CA HIS A 95 5.92 11.74 12.65
C HIS A 95 6.10 12.45 11.31
N ARG A 96 5.15 12.36 10.37
CA ARG A 96 5.28 12.98 9.04
C ARG A 96 4.66 14.37 9.00
N SER A 97 5.37 15.32 8.40
CA SER A 97 4.92 16.71 8.20
C SER A 97 3.69 16.86 7.30
N ASN A 98 3.38 15.85 6.48
CA ASN A 98 2.18 15.80 5.64
C ASN A 98 1.29 14.63 6.08
N THR A 99 0.47 14.87 7.10
CA THR A 99 -0.45 13.90 7.70
C THR A 99 -1.44 13.33 6.67
N GLN A 100 -1.93 14.17 5.76
CA GLN A 100 -2.92 13.78 4.75
C GLN A 100 -2.37 12.73 3.78
N ARG A 101 -1.18 12.98 3.20
CA ARG A 101 -0.52 12.01 2.32
C ARG A 101 -0.20 10.72 3.08
N SER A 102 0.25 10.84 4.32
CA SER A 102 0.61 9.69 5.16
C SER A 102 -0.60 8.80 5.46
N LEU A 103 -1.75 9.41 5.77
CA LEU A 103 -3.00 8.68 5.98
C LEU A 103 -3.50 7.99 4.69
N ARG A 104 -3.37 8.63 3.52
CA ARG A 104 -3.72 7.96 2.24
C ARG A 104 -2.89 6.70 2.03
N HIS A 105 -1.58 6.78 2.31
CA HIS A 105 -0.71 5.60 2.28
C HIS A 105 -1.11 4.57 3.33
N ALA A 106 -1.41 4.98 4.56
CA ALA A 106 -1.90 4.12 5.63
C ALA A 106 -3.15 3.33 5.23
N TYR A 107 -4.11 3.95 4.57
CA TYR A 107 -5.32 3.29 4.08
C TYR A 107 -5.00 2.21 3.04
N ALA A 108 -4.11 2.52 2.10
CA ALA A 108 -3.68 1.57 1.06
C ALA A 108 -2.98 0.36 1.67
N GLU A 109 -2.10 0.61 2.63
CA GLU A 109 -1.36 -0.40 3.37
C GLU A 109 -2.27 -1.30 4.22
N LEU A 110 -3.26 -0.73 4.90
CA LEU A 110 -4.24 -1.48 5.70
C LEU A 110 -5.04 -2.48 4.85
N VAL A 111 -5.57 -2.01 3.71
CA VAL A 111 -6.34 -2.85 2.78
C VAL A 111 -5.46 -3.93 2.16
N SER A 112 -4.23 -3.60 1.77
CA SER A 112 -3.29 -4.56 1.17
C SER A 112 -2.86 -5.64 2.16
N THR A 113 -2.65 -5.27 3.43
CA THR A 113 -2.33 -6.21 4.50
C THR A 113 -3.47 -7.19 4.73
N PHE A 114 -4.71 -6.67 4.79
CA PHE A 114 -5.91 -7.49 4.91
C PHE A 114 -6.05 -8.46 3.72
N GLU A 115 -5.90 -7.97 2.50
CA GLU A 115 -5.98 -8.79 1.29
C GLU A 115 -4.99 -9.95 1.32
N LEU A 116 -3.73 -9.69 1.72
CA LEU A 116 -2.70 -10.73 1.81
C LEU A 116 -3.05 -11.81 2.84
N LEU A 117 -3.62 -11.43 3.98
CA LEU A 117 -4.08 -12.35 5.01
C LEU A 117 -5.23 -13.22 4.48
N CYS A 118 -6.24 -12.59 3.86
CA CYS A 118 -7.37 -13.31 3.28
C CYS A 118 -6.92 -14.27 2.17
N LYS A 119 -6.05 -13.85 1.23
CA LYS A 119 -5.51 -14.73 0.17
C LYS A 119 -4.80 -15.94 0.73
N ARG A 120 -4.02 -15.78 1.80
CA ARG A 120 -3.33 -16.92 2.42
C ARG A 120 -4.30 -17.84 3.15
N ARG A 121 -5.35 -17.31 3.78
CA ARG A 121 -6.36 -18.15 4.44
C ARG A 121 -7.23 -18.89 3.44
N ALA A 122 -7.64 -18.20 2.37
CA ALA A 122 -8.37 -18.76 1.24
C ALA A 122 -7.69 -20.02 0.70
N LYS A 123 -6.37 -19.98 0.49
CA LYS A 123 -5.56 -21.13 0.05
C LYS A 123 -5.60 -22.36 0.96
N LYS A 124 -6.02 -22.21 2.23
CA LYS A 124 -6.21 -23.36 3.15
C LYS A 124 -7.58 -24.01 3.01
N VAL A 125 -8.55 -23.28 2.44
CA VAL A 125 -9.95 -23.72 2.35
C VAL A 125 -10.30 -24.14 0.92
N THR A 126 -9.75 -23.46 -0.08
CA THR A 126 -10.06 -23.67 -1.49
C THR A 126 -8.88 -23.31 -2.39
N THR A 127 -8.93 -23.77 -3.65
CA THR A 127 -8.04 -23.34 -4.74
C THR A 127 -8.52 -22.07 -5.43
N ASP A 128 -9.73 -21.62 -5.13
CA ASP A 128 -10.36 -20.48 -5.80
C ASP A 128 -9.71 -19.15 -5.41
N ASN A 129 -9.63 -18.25 -6.39
CA ASN A 129 -9.08 -16.92 -6.20
C ASN A 129 -10.18 -15.94 -5.78
N GLY A 130 -10.12 -15.46 -4.54
CA GLY A 130 -11.01 -14.40 -4.05
C GLY A 130 -10.49 -12.97 -4.30
N GLN A 131 -11.41 -12.02 -4.43
CA GLN A 131 -11.12 -10.58 -4.50
C GLN A 131 -11.24 -9.93 -3.12
N PHE A 132 -10.12 -9.81 -2.39
CA PHE A 132 -10.14 -9.36 -0.99
C PHE A 132 -9.91 -7.85 -0.78
N GLN A 133 -9.84 -7.08 -1.86
CA GLN A 133 -9.91 -5.61 -1.81
C GLN A 133 -11.36 -5.09 -1.84
N SER A 134 -12.36 -5.98 -1.90
CA SER A 134 -13.78 -5.65 -1.79
C SER A 134 -14.35 -6.36 -0.57
N LEU A 135 -15.01 -5.59 0.32
CA LEU A 135 -15.65 -6.14 1.52
C LEU A 135 -16.76 -7.13 1.17
N GLU A 136 -17.56 -6.80 0.15
CA GLU A 136 -18.67 -7.64 -0.31
C GLU A 136 -18.17 -8.95 -0.90
N ALA A 137 -17.17 -8.89 -1.79
CA ALA A 137 -16.57 -10.09 -2.37
C ALA A 137 -15.86 -10.94 -1.30
N THR A 138 -15.22 -10.30 -0.31
CA THR A 138 -14.62 -11.02 0.83
C THR A 138 -15.67 -11.74 1.67
N ARG A 139 -16.80 -11.07 1.95
CA ARG A 139 -17.91 -11.66 2.69
C ARG A 139 -18.43 -12.89 1.97
N GLN A 140 -18.77 -12.73 0.69
CA GLN A 140 -19.32 -13.80 -0.14
C GLN A 140 -18.36 -14.98 -0.20
N PHE A 141 -17.07 -14.71 -0.42
CA PHE A 141 -16.05 -15.76 -0.50
C PHE A 141 -16.01 -16.65 0.75
N PHE A 142 -15.98 -16.07 1.95
CA PHE A 142 -15.93 -16.86 3.20
C PHE A 142 -17.29 -17.46 3.59
N GLN A 143 -18.40 -16.85 3.17
CA GLN A 143 -19.72 -17.47 3.29
C GLN A 143 -19.80 -18.74 2.43
N ASP A 144 -19.38 -18.68 1.17
CA ASP A 144 -19.48 -19.81 0.24
C ASP A 144 -18.55 -20.97 0.62
N HIS A 145 -17.32 -20.66 1.02
CA HIS A 145 -16.28 -21.68 1.23
C HIS A 145 -16.16 -22.14 2.69
N SER A 146 -16.68 -21.37 3.64
CA SER A 146 -16.55 -21.69 5.07
C SER A 146 -17.86 -21.57 5.84
N GLY A 147 -18.96 -21.13 5.22
CA GLY A 147 -20.24 -20.93 5.89
C GLY A 147 -20.25 -19.79 6.90
N VAL A 148 -19.24 -18.90 6.87
CA VAL A 148 -19.04 -17.87 7.90
C VAL A 148 -19.14 -16.48 7.30
N ASP A 149 -20.08 -15.67 7.81
CA ASP A 149 -20.03 -14.22 7.61
C ASP A 149 -19.00 -13.59 8.56
N VAL A 150 -17.82 -13.32 8.01
CA VAL A 150 -16.67 -12.76 8.73
C VAL A 150 -16.88 -11.34 9.23
N PHE A 151 -17.93 -10.65 8.77
CA PHE A 151 -18.27 -9.27 9.16
C PHE A 151 -19.48 -9.15 10.08
N SER A 152 -20.14 -10.27 10.44
CA SER A 152 -21.43 -10.23 11.16
C SER A 152 -21.36 -9.76 12.62
N GLU A 153 -20.16 -9.66 13.21
CA GLU A 153 -19.95 -9.13 14.57
C GLU A 153 -19.57 -7.64 14.58
N LEU A 154 -19.47 -7.00 13.42
CA LEU A 154 -19.19 -5.58 13.36
C LEU A 154 -20.44 -4.78 13.69
N SER A 155 -20.30 -3.79 14.57
CA SER A 155 -21.30 -2.74 14.75
C SER A 155 -21.47 -1.89 13.49
N ASP A 156 -22.57 -1.16 13.40
CA ASP A 156 -22.83 -0.25 12.27
C ASP A 156 -21.73 0.81 12.10
N SER A 157 -21.21 1.33 13.22
CA SER A 157 -20.11 2.31 13.21
C SER A 157 -18.82 1.69 12.66
N GLU A 158 -18.45 0.49 13.11
CA GLU A 158 -17.27 -0.22 12.61
C GLU A 158 -17.39 -0.55 11.12
N SER A 159 -18.56 -1.05 10.71
CA SER A 159 -18.87 -1.34 9.31
C SER A 159 -18.79 -0.07 8.45
N MET A 160 -19.29 1.06 8.94
CA MET A 160 -19.17 2.36 8.25
C MET A 160 -17.71 2.79 8.09
N HIS A 161 -16.90 2.75 9.16
CA HIS A 161 -15.49 3.12 9.08
C HIS A 161 -14.71 2.23 8.11
N LEU A 162 -14.99 0.92 8.16
CA LEU A 162 -14.41 -0.04 7.24
C LEU A 162 -14.76 0.27 5.77
N ARG A 163 -16.04 0.51 5.48
CA ARG A 163 -16.50 0.90 4.14
C ARG A 163 -15.84 2.20 3.69
N ARG A 164 -15.75 3.22 4.54
CA ARG A 164 -15.08 4.49 4.24
C ARG A 164 -13.62 4.30 3.84
N VAL A 165 -12.84 3.53 4.60
CA VAL A 165 -11.42 3.27 4.28
C VAL A 165 -11.28 2.58 2.93
N PHE A 166 -12.02 1.51 2.68
CA PHE A 166 -11.94 0.76 1.42
C PHE A 166 -12.33 1.62 0.21
N GLN A 167 -13.40 2.41 0.33
CA GLN A 167 -13.87 3.25 -0.76
C GLN A 167 -12.97 4.48 -0.99
N LYS A 168 -12.47 5.13 0.07
CA LYS A 168 -11.52 6.25 -0.07
C LYS A 168 -10.20 5.76 -0.67
N ARG A 169 -9.69 4.59 -0.26
CA ARG A 169 -8.53 3.94 -0.89
C ARG A 169 -8.75 3.73 -2.39
N HIS A 170 -9.94 3.30 -2.79
CA HIS A 170 -10.30 3.15 -4.21
C HIS A 170 -10.19 4.48 -4.97
N LEU A 171 -10.79 5.55 -4.44
CA LEU A 171 -10.71 6.89 -5.03
C LEU A 171 -9.27 7.41 -5.16
N TYR A 172 -8.42 7.20 -4.14
CA TYR A 172 -7.02 7.60 -4.18
C TYR A 172 -6.19 6.81 -5.21
N THR A 173 -6.49 5.53 -5.40
CA THR A 173 -5.72 4.65 -6.29
C THR A 173 -6.06 4.91 -7.76
N HIS A 174 -7.32 5.18 -8.06
CA HIS A 174 -7.79 5.37 -9.44
C HIS A 174 -7.78 6.84 -9.89
N GLY A 175 -7.25 7.75 -9.08
CA GLY A 175 -7.08 9.17 -9.44
C GLY A 175 -8.38 9.95 -9.59
N THR A 176 -9.52 9.37 -9.21
CA THR A 176 -10.82 10.02 -9.31
C THR A 176 -10.98 11.15 -8.30
N GLU A 177 -10.22 11.11 -7.17
CA GLU A 177 -10.05 12.12 -6.10
C GLU A 177 -11.30 12.95 -5.71
N VAL A 178 -12.49 12.47 -6.03
CA VAL A 178 -13.78 13.11 -5.82
C VAL A 178 -14.76 12.00 -5.41
N ILE A 179 -15.57 12.29 -4.40
CA ILE A 179 -16.63 11.39 -3.95
C ILE A 179 -17.76 11.43 -4.98
N ASP A 180 -18.04 10.28 -5.59
CA ASP A 180 -19.04 10.08 -6.63
C ASP A 180 -20.23 9.24 -6.14
N GLU A 181 -21.23 9.03 -7.00
CA GLU A 181 -22.42 8.23 -6.68
C GLU A 181 -22.07 6.77 -6.36
N ARG A 182 -21.01 6.24 -6.97
CA ARG A 182 -20.51 4.88 -6.69
C ARG A 182 -20.01 4.78 -5.25
N TYR A 183 -19.25 5.76 -4.78
CA TYR A 183 -18.84 5.84 -3.38
C TYR A 183 -20.06 5.90 -2.45
N ILE A 184 -21.02 6.79 -2.73
CA ILE A 184 -22.23 6.97 -1.90
C ILE A 184 -23.09 5.71 -1.83
N LYS A 185 -23.16 4.92 -2.91
CA LYS A 185 -23.86 3.63 -2.91
C LYS A 185 -23.32 2.69 -1.82
N HIS A 186 -22.01 2.74 -1.56
CA HIS A 186 -21.35 1.96 -0.54
C HIS A 186 -21.24 2.67 0.81
N VAL A 187 -21.21 4.00 0.86
CA VAL A 187 -21.11 4.82 2.08
C VAL A 187 -22.21 5.87 2.09
N ARG A 188 -23.44 5.44 2.40
CA ARG A 188 -24.63 6.30 2.35
C ARG A 188 -24.57 7.45 3.36
N GLU A 189 -23.88 7.23 4.47
CA GLU A 189 -23.67 8.21 5.54
C GLU A 189 -22.93 9.47 5.03
N ASP A 190 -22.19 9.34 3.93
CA ASP A 190 -21.39 10.41 3.34
C ASP A 190 -22.09 11.12 2.18
N ALA A 191 -23.41 10.94 2.00
CA ALA A 191 -24.17 11.56 0.91
C ALA A 191 -23.96 13.09 0.80
N HIS A 192 -23.80 13.76 1.93
CA HIS A 192 -23.51 15.20 2.03
C HIS A 192 -22.10 15.62 1.54
N LEU A 193 -21.24 14.65 1.21
CA LEU A 193 -19.89 14.83 0.68
C LEU A 193 -19.79 14.58 -0.82
N LEU A 194 -20.90 14.27 -1.51
CA LEU A 194 -20.93 14.10 -2.96
C LEU A 194 -20.31 15.31 -3.68
N GLY A 195 -19.41 15.06 -4.62
CA GLY A 195 -18.68 16.08 -5.37
C GLY A 195 -17.49 16.70 -4.64
N LYS A 196 -17.21 16.32 -3.38
CA LYS A 196 -16.06 16.82 -2.61
C LYS A 196 -14.88 15.87 -2.68
N ALA A 197 -13.68 16.39 -2.43
CA ALA A 197 -12.48 15.58 -2.31
C ALA A 197 -12.53 14.70 -1.04
N PRO A 198 -12.20 13.40 -1.12
CA PRO A 198 -12.20 12.51 0.03
C PRO A 198 -11.07 12.90 0.99
N THR A 199 -11.43 13.21 2.23
CA THR A 199 -10.47 13.55 3.29
C THR A 199 -10.25 12.33 4.19
N PRO A 200 -9.01 11.81 4.32
CA PRO A 200 -8.69 10.76 5.27
C PRO A 200 -8.60 11.34 6.69
N SER A 201 -8.92 10.51 7.69
CA SER A 201 -8.77 10.89 9.11
C SER A 201 -8.11 9.76 9.89
N LEU A 202 -7.41 10.14 10.96
CA LEU A 202 -6.77 9.17 11.85
C LEU A 202 -7.82 8.33 12.60
N SER A 203 -8.88 8.96 13.09
CA SER A 203 -9.96 8.24 13.80
C SER A 203 -10.66 7.20 12.92
N GLU A 204 -10.85 7.49 11.63
CA GLU A 204 -11.43 6.53 10.69
C GLU A 204 -10.46 5.39 10.40
N PHE A 205 -9.17 5.68 10.26
CA PHE A 205 -8.14 4.66 10.13
C PHE A 205 -8.11 3.72 11.34
N GLU A 206 -8.10 4.27 12.56
CA GLU A 206 -8.02 3.48 13.79
C GLU A 206 -9.26 2.60 13.97
N ALA A 207 -10.46 3.17 13.80
CA ALA A 207 -11.69 2.41 13.89
C ALA A 207 -11.77 1.28 12.85
N ALA A 208 -11.31 1.54 11.61
CA ALA A 208 -11.28 0.51 10.57
C ALA A 208 -10.23 -0.57 10.85
N ALA A 209 -9.07 -0.20 11.40
CA ALA A 209 -8.02 -1.14 11.79
C ALA A 209 -8.48 -2.08 12.90
N ASP A 210 -9.16 -1.54 13.92
CA ASP A 210 -9.74 -2.34 15.01
C ASP A 210 -10.87 -3.25 14.50
N ALA A 211 -11.73 -2.74 13.60
CA ALA A 211 -12.77 -3.55 12.96
C ALA A 211 -12.16 -4.71 12.14
N LEU A 212 -11.13 -4.45 11.34
CA LEU A 212 -10.43 -5.49 10.58
C LEU A 212 -9.76 -6.52 11.49
N ARG A 213 -9.26 -6.10 12.65
CA ARG A 213 -8.69 -7.02 13.63
C ARG A 213 -9.72 -8.07 14.06
N LYS A 214 -10.95 -7.65 14.38
CA LYS A 214 -12.07 -8.55 14.72
C LYS A 214 -12.40 -9.52 13.57
N VAL A 215 -12.46 -9.00 12.35
CA VAL A 215 -12.71 -9.81 11.13
C VAL A 215 -11.62 -10.86 10.96
N ILE A 216 -10.35 -10.49 11.11
CA ILE A 216 -9.20 -11.39 10.99
C ILE A 216 -9.25 -12.48 12.07
N ASP A 217 -9.55 -12.12 13.33
CA ASP A 217 -9.67 -13.10 14.41
C ASP A 217 -10.75 -14.14 14.08
N ARG A 218 -11.88 -13.71 13.52
CA ARG A 218 -12.95 -14.61 13.09
C ARG A 218 -12.55 -15.51 11.93
N ILE A 219 -11.88 -14.95 10.92
CA ILE A 219 -11.31 -15.72 9.81
C ILE A 219 -10.35 -16.79 10.36
N VAL A 220 -9.48 -16.45 11.30
CA VAL A 220 -8.51 -17.40 11.88
C VAL A 220 -9.21 -18.50 12.67
N LEU A 221 -10.12 -18.13 13.58
CA LEU A 221 -10.79 -19.06 14.51
C LEU A 221 -11.79 -20.00 13.81
N ARG A 222 -12.49 -19.54 12.77
CA ARG A 222 -13.67 -20.24 12.22
C ARG A 222 -13.45 -20.93 10.87
N THR A 223 -12.26 -20.81 10.25
CA THR A 223 -11.95 -21.50 8.98
C THR A 223 -10.90 -22.60 9.14
N GLN A 224 -10.85 -23.25 10.32
CA GLN A 224 -9.98 -24.39 10.60
C GLN A 224 -10.40 -25.61 9.77
#